data_AF-A0AAT9WMS0-F1
#
_entry.id   AF-A0AAT9WMS0-F1
#
_cell.length_a   1.000
_cell.length_b   1.000
_cell.length_c   1.000
_cell.angle_alpha   90.00
_cell.angle_beta   90.00
_cell.angle_gamma   90.00
#
_symmetry.space_group_name_H-M   'P 1'
#
loop_
_entity.id
_entity.type
_entity.pdbx_description
1 polymer ?
#
loop_
_entity_poly.entity_id
_entity_poly.type
_entity_poly.pdbx_seq_one_letter_code
_entity_poly.pdbx_strand_id
1 'polypeptide(L)'
;MNSFGDDRPSVVAKRVPEPAAPVIEGPSAEELAAIREQARAAGHDEGHTAGYADGLAIGRAEAAKELEHLQSIALEFGSAVAHADETIATEVLDLALHLAKTMLRTALEIKPELVLPIVRESIEYLPVLQQPALLVLNPLDADIVRDAIGEELDKGGWRMVKDTAIARGGCKVDTATNQIDAQVSSRWDRLSHALGKNVEWLGP
;
A
#
# COMPACT_ATOMS: atom_id res chain seq x y z
N MET A 1 -84.79 111.22 11.04
CA MET A 1 -84.35 110.93 9.65
C MET A 1 -82.89 110.56 9.72
N ASN A 2 -82.36 109.43 9.27
CA ASN A 2 -82.80 108.24 8.56
C ASN A 2 -81.76 107.15 8.93
N SER A 3 -82.18 105.95 9.34
CA SER A 3 -82.38 104.74 8.51
C SER A 3 -81.16 103.82 8.51
N PHE A 4 -81.45 102.55 8.81
CA PHE A 4 -80.57 101.38 8.85
C PHE A 4 -79.91 101.05 7.51
N GLY A 5 -78.77 100.36 7.59
CA GLY A 5 -78.16 99.56 6.53
C GLY A 5 -76.99 98.75 7.11
N ASP A 6 -77.27 97.50 7.51
CA ASP A 6 -76.28 96.48 7.88
C ASP A 6 -75.72 95.88 6.58
N ASP A 7 -74.41 95.98 6.37
CA ASP A 7 -73.71 95.25 5.31
C ASP A 7 -72.26 95.03 5.78
N ARG A 8 -71.98 93.85 6.33
CA ARG A 8 -70.62 93.40 6.66
C ARG A 8 -70.01 92.80 5.39
N PRO A 9 -68.74 93.10 5.05
CA PRO A 9 -67.78 92.00 5.13
C PRO A 9 -66.32 92.36 5.49
N SER A 10 -65.67 91.33 6.03
CA SER A 10 -64.23 91.05 6.14
C SER A 10 -63.30 92.17 6.60
N VAL A 11 -63.12 92.26 7.92
CA VAL A 11 -61.86 92.77 8.47
C VAL A 11 -60.76 91.75 8.13
N VAL A 12 -59.96 92.09 7.13
CA VAL A 12 -58.70 91.43 6.80
C VAL A 12 -57.77 91.60 7.99
N ALA A 13 -57.76 90.62 8.89
CA ALA A 13 -56.77 90.53 9.93
C ALA A 13 -55.40 90.29 9.28
N LYS A 14 -54.56 91.32 9.38
CA LYS A 14 -53.17 91.39 8.91
C LYS A 14 -52.42 90.11 9.28
N ARG A 15 -52.09 89.29 8.28
CA ARG A 15 -51.26 88.09 8.44
C ARG A 15 -49.91 88.53 9.02
N VAL A 16 -49.64 88.14 10.26
CA VAL A 16 -48.31 88.28 10.87
C VAL A 16 -47.34 87.50 9.98
N PRO A 17 -46.21 88.08 9.55
CA PRO A 17 -45.24 87.34 8.76
C PRO A 17 -44.72 86.15 9.57
N GLU A 18 -44.94 84.96 9.05
CA GLU A 18 -44.38 83.70 9.53
C GLU A 18 -42.84 83.85 9.55
N PRO A 19 -42.15 83.50 10.66
CA PRO A 19 -40.70 83.59 10.71
C PRO A 19 -40.13 82.76 9.54
N ALA A 20 -39.33 83.40 8.68
CA ALA A 20 -38.69 82.74 7.57
C ALA A 20 -37.95 81.50 8.10
N ALA A 21 -38.35 80.31 7.62
CA ALA A 21 -37.64 79.08 7.91
C ALA A 21 -36.16 79.29 7.58
N PRO A 22 -35.22 78.84 8.44
CA PRO A 22 -33.80 78.99 8.16
C PRO A 22 -33.51 78.37 6.79
N VAL A 23 -32.94 79.16 5.89
CA VAL A 23 -32.46 78.67 4.60
C VAL A 23 -31.30 77.74 4.93
N ILE A 24 -31.52 76.43 4.83
CA ILE A 24 -30.43 75.45 4.87
C ILE A 24 -29.73 75.61 3.51
N GLU A 25 -28.65 76.40 3.49
CA GLU A 25 -27.79 76.47 2.31
C GLU A 25 -27.20 75.08 2.06
N GLY A 26 -27.53 74.50 0.91
CA GLY A 26 -26.92 73.25 0.47
C GLY A 26 -25.42 73.44 0.24
N PRO A 27 -24.62 72.37 0.28
CA PRO A 27 -23.17 72.47 0.09
C PRO A 27 -22.84 73.18 -1.22
N SER A 28 -21.78 73.98 -1.20
CA SER A 28 -21.30 74.68 -2.40
C SER A 28 -20.79 73.68 -3.45
N ALA A 29 -20.75 74.07 -4.73
CA ALA A 29 -20.31 73.17 -5.80
C ALA A 29 -18.88 72.63 -5.58
N GLU A 30 -18.01 73.42 -4.96
CA GLU A 30 -16.65 73.04 -4.58
C GLU A 30 -16.64 72.01 -3.43
N GLU A 31 -17.50 72.19 -2.42
CA GLU A 31 -17.67 71.24 -1.32
C GLU A 31 -18.20 69.88 -1.80
N LEU A 32 -19.17 69.89 -2.71
CA LEU A 32 -19.68 68.67 -3.35
C LEU A 32 -18.59 67.93 -4.15
N ALA A 33 -17.71 68.67 -4.83
CA ALA A 33 -16.59 68.07 -5.55
C ALA A 33 -15.56 67.46 -4.59
N ALA A 34 -15.23 68.16 -3.51
CA ALA A 34 -14.31 67.67 -2.47
C ALA A 34 -14.85 66.41 -1.78
N ILE A 35 -16.14 66.39 -1.44
CA ILE A 35 -16.80 65.21 -0.84
C ILE A 35 -16.76 64.02 -1.80
N ARG A 36 -17.01 64.24 -3.10
CA ARG A 36 -16.95 63.16 -4.11
C ARG A 36 -15.53 62.63 -4.29
N GLU A 37 -14.52 63.50 -4.28
CA GLU A 37 -13.11 63.11 -4.35
C GLU A 37 -12.71 62.26 -3.13
N GLN A 38 -13.03 62.74 -1.93
CA GLN A 38 -12.76 62.04 -0.68
C GLN A 38 -13.46 60.68 -0.62
N ALA A 39 -14.75 60.61 -0.98
CA ALA A 39 -15.49 59.35 -1.02
C ALA A 39 -14.91 58.36 -2.02
N ARG A 40 -14.41 58.85 -3.18
CA ARG A 40 -13.77 57.99 -4.18
C ARG A 40 -12.44 57.46 -3.69
N ALA A 41 -11.60 58.31 -3.10
CA ALA A 41 -10.31 57.90 -2.54
C ALA A 41 -10.50 56.89 -1.39
N ALA A 42 -11.42 57.19 -0.46
CA ALA A 42 -11.73 56.30 0.65
C ALA A 42 -12.29 54.95 0.18
N GLY A 43 -13.26 54.95 -0.75
CA GLY A 43 -13.82 53.73 -1.30
C GLY A 43 -12.82 52.92 -2.13
N HIS A 44 -11.87 53.58 -2.80
CA HIS A 44 -10.79 52.90 -3.51
C HIS A 44 -9.83 52.22 -2.53
N ASP A 45 -9.37 52.92 -1.49
CA ASP A 45 -8.45 52.35 -0.48
C ASP A 45 -9.12 51.21 0.32
N GLU A 46 -10.37 51.39 0.74
CA GLU A 46 -11.14 50.36 1.44
C GLU A 46 -11.39 49.14 0.53
N GLY A 47 -11.83 49.36 -0.71
CA GLY A 47 -12.05 48.28 -1.68
C GLY A 47 -10.76 47.54 -2.05
N HIS A 48 -9.64 48.26 -2.20
CA HIS A 48 -8.34 47.66 -2.48
C HIS A 48 -7.83 46.83 -1.31
N THR A 49 -7.91 47.36 -0.08
CA THR A 49 -7.46 46.64 1.12
C THR A 49 -8.34 45.41 1.41
N ALA A 50 -9.66 45.54 1.32
CA ALA A 50 -10.59 44.43 1.49
C ALA A 50 -10.41 43.37 0.40
N GLY A 51 -10.36 43.76 -0.87
CA GLY A 51 -10.16 42.84 -1.99
C GLY A 51 -8.81 42.12 -1.96
N TYR A 52 -7.75 42.80 -1.51
CA TYR A 52 -6.44 42.16 -1.30
C TYR A 52 -6.50 41.13 -0.18
N ALA A 53 -7.13 41.45 0.95
CA ALA A 53 -7.28 40.53 2.08
C ALA A 53 -8.11 39.29 1.70
N ASP A 54 -9.24 39.49 1.01
CA ASP A 54 -10.11 38.41 0.54
C ASP A 54 -9.40 37.55 -0.51
N GLY A 55 -8.74 38.15 -1.49
CA GLY A 55 -7.98 37.44 -2.51
C GLY A 55 -6.83 36.61 -1.92
N LEU A 56 -6.12 37.15 -0.92
CA LEU A 56 -5.09 36.40 -0.19
C LEU A 56 -5.67 35.24 0.62
N ALA A 57 -6.84 35.43 1.26
CA ALA A 57 -7.50 34.38 2.02
C ALA A 57 -7.98 33.24 1.10
N ILE A 58 -8.62 33.57 -0.02
CA ILE A 58 -9.06 32.59 -1.03
C ILE A 58 -7.85 31.86 -1.61
N GLY A 59 -6.82 32.58 -2.04
CA GLY A 59 -5.61 31.97 -2.62
C GLY A 59 -4.89 31.04 -1.64
N ARG A 60 -4.86 31.37 -0.34
CA ARG A 60 -4.33 30.48 0.70
C ARG A 60 -5.17 29.22 0.88
N ALA A 61 -6.50 29.35 0.86
CA ALA A 61 -7.39 28.21 1.00
C ALA A 61 -7.28 27.25 -0.20
N GLU A 62 -7.24 27.79 -1.42
CA GLU A 62 -7.06 26.99 -2.64
C GLU A 62 -5.68 26.32 -2.67
N ALA A 63 -4.62 27.04 -2.33
CA ALA A 63 -3.27 26.48 -2.25
C ALA A 63 -3.16 25.38 -1.19
N ALA A 64 -3.82 25.53 -0.04
CA ALA A 64 -3.85 24.51 1.00
C ALA A 64 -4.53 23.23 0.52
N LYS A 65 -5.64 23.35 -0.22
CA LYS A 65 -6.35 22.20 -0.79
C LYS A 65 -5.50 21.48 -1.84
N GLU A 66 -4.81 22.22 -2.71
CA GLU A 66 -3.93 21.62 -3.71
C GLU A 66 -2.72 20.94 -3.07
N LEU A 67 -2.16 21.54 -2.01
CA LEU A 67 -1.08 20.95 -1.22
C LEU A 67 -1.52 19.63 -0.57
N GLU A 68 -2.72 19.60 0.02
CA GLU A 68 -3.29 18.38 0.61
C GLU A 68 -3.47 17.29 -0.45
N HIS A 69 -3.96 17.65 -1.64
CA HIS A 69 -4.09 16.71 -2.74
C HIS A 69 -2.74 16.13 -3.19
N LEU A 70 -1.72 16.98 -3.35
CA LEU A 70 -0.37 16.56 -3.71
C LEU A 70 0.27 15.67 -2.63
N GLN A 71 0.02 15.97 -1.35
CA GLN A 71 0.47 15.13 -0.24
C GLN A 71 -0.18 13.74 -0.28
N SER A 72 -1.49 13.66 -0.58
CA SER A 72 -2.19 12.38 -0.76
C SER A 72 -1.55 11.56 -1.88
N ILE A 73 -1.34 12.17 -3.06
CA ILE A 73 -0.72 11.50 -4.20
C ILE A 73 0.69 11.01 -3.84
N ALA A 74 1.50 11.83 -3.16
CA ALA A 74 2.86 11.44 -2.78
C ALA A 74 2.86 10.23 -1.82
N LEU A 75 1.93 10.19 -0.87
CA LEU A 75 1.77 9.06 0.06
C LEU A 75 1.29 7.79 -0.68
N GLU A 76 0.27 7.93 -1.52
CA GLU A 76 -0.26 6.82 -2.33
C GLU A 76 0.79 6.26 -3.28
N PHE A 77 1.56 7.11 -3.94
CA PHE A 77 2.64 6.70 -4.82
C PHE A 77 3.73 5.95 -4.04
N GLY A 78 4.14 6.45 -2.88
CA GLY A 78 5.08 5.75 -2.00
C GLY A 78 4.60 4.36 -1.60
N SER A 79 3.32 4.24 -1.25
CA SER A 79 2.70 2.94 -0.95
C SER A 79 2.64 2.03 -2.17
N ALA A 80 2.33 2.57 -3.35
CA ALA A 80 2.24 1.80 -4.58
C ALA A 80 3.62 1.23 -5.00
N VAL A 81 4.69 2.02 -4.84
CA VAL A 81 6.07 1.56 -5.09
C VAL A 81 6.45 0.45 -4.11
N ALA A 82 6.20 0.62 -2.81
CA ALA A 82 6.51 -0.41 -1.83
C ALA A 82 5.74 -1.73 -2.10
N HIS A 83 4.49 -1.64 -2.52
CA HIS A 83 3.70 -2.81 -2.89
C HIS A 83 4.21 -3.48 -4.17
N ALA A 84 4.63 -2.69 -5.16
CA ALA A 84 5.26 -3.21 -6.38
C ALA A 84 6.56 -3.95 -6.05
N ASP A 85 7.40 -3.42 -5.17
CA ASP A 85 8.65 -4.07 -4.73
C ASP A 85 8.39 -5.42 -4.05
N GLU A 86 7.40 -5.50 -3.15
CA GLU A 86 7.03 -6.75 -2.49
C GLU A 86 6.49 -7.79 -3.48
N THR A 87 5.70 -7.35 -4.45
CA THR A 87 5.16 -8.19 -5.52
C THR A 87 6.28 -8.75 -6.39
N ILE A 88 7.20 -7.89 -6.84
CA ILE A 88 8.34 -8.28 -7.67
C ILE A 88 9.24 -9.26 -6.90
N ALA A 89 9.54 -8.99 -5.63
CA ALA A 89 10.34 -9.89 -4.80
C ALA A 89 9.70 -11.28 -4.69
N THR A 90 8.38 -11.32 -4.49
CA THR A 90 7.57 -12.53 -4.42
C THR A 90 7.64 -13.33 -5.73
N GLU A 91 7.49 -12.67 -6.88
CA GLU A 91 7.53 -13.29 -8.21
C GLU A 91 8.93 -13.80 -8.58
N VAL A 92 9.97 -13.02 -8.28
CA VAL A 92 11.37 -13.42 -8.54
C VAL A 92 11.74 -14.64 -7.71
N LEU A 93 11.31 -14.70 -6.45
CA LEU A 93 11.52 -15.87 -5.60
C LEU A 93 10.82 -17.12 -6.16
N ASP A 94 9.57 -16.99 -6.60
CA ASP A 94 8.82 -18.11 -7.20
C ASP A 94 9.48 -18.61 -8.47
N LEU A 95 9.93 -17.70 -9.34
CA LEU A 95 10.65 -18.07 -10.56
C LEU A 95 11.97 -18.78 -10.24
N ALA A 96 12.74 -18.28 -9.27
CA ALA A 96 13.99 -18.89 -8.85
C ALA A 96 13.76 -20.31 -8.29
N LEU A 97 12.71 -20.49 -7.49
CA LEU A 97 12.30 -21.79 -6.96
C LEU A 97 11.88 -22.74 -8.09
N HIS A 98 11.06 -22.31 -9.05
CA HIS A 98 10.70 -23.14 -10.20
C HIS A 98 11.90 -23.55 -11.05
N LEU A 99 12.84 -22.63 -11.28
CA LEU A 99 14.07 -22.92 -12.01
C LEU A 99 14.93 -23.96 -11.27
N ALA A 100 15.17 -23.75 -9.97
CA ALA A 100 15.95 -24.67 -9.16
C ALA A 100 15.31 -26.08 -9.09
N LYS A 101 13.99 -26.15 -8.95
CA LYS A 101 13.21 -27.41 -9.00
C LYS A 101 13.42 -28.15 -10.32
N THR A 102 13.30 -27.42 -11.44
CA THR A 102 13.46 -27.99 -12.78
C THR A 102 14.89 -28.50 -12.98
N MET A 103 15.89 -27.69 -12.63
CA MET A 103 17.30 -28.07 -12.71
C MET A 103 17.61 -29.30 -11.86
N LEU A 104 17.07 -29.39 -10.64
CA LEU A 104 17.26 -30.53 -9.75
C LEU A 104 16.66 -31.82 -10.34
N ARG A 105 15.43 -31.76 -10.87
CA ARG A 105 14.79 -32.90 -11.53
C ARG A 105 15.62 -33.42 -12.69
N THR A 106 16.07 -32.52 -13.57
CA THR A 106 16.93 -32.88 -14.70
C THR A 106 18.28 -33.43 -14.24
N ALA A 107 18.87 -32.87 -13.20
CA ALA A 107 20.15 -33.34 -12.66
C ALA A 107 20.06 -34.79 -12.13
N LEU A 108 18.98 -35.13 -11.42
CA LEU A 108 18.75 -36.49 -10.90
C LEU A 108 18.47 -37.51 -12.02
N GLU A 109 17.89 -37.08 -13.13
CA GLU A 109 17.72 -37.94 -14.32
C GLU A 109 19.05 -38.21 -15.02
N ILE A 110 19.92 -37.21 -15.14
CA ILE A 110 21.23 -37.32 -15.82
C ILE A 110 22.28 -38.02 -14.94
N LYS A 111 22.27 -37.75 -13.62
CA LYS A 111 23.24 -38.26 -12.65
C LYS A 111 22.54 -38.92 -11.47
N PRO A 112 22.04 -40.15 -11.62
CA PRO A 112 21.29 -40.81 -10.58
C PRO A 112 22.15 -41.21 -9.36
N GLU A 113 23.48 -41.17 -9.48
CA GLU A 113 24.43 -41.40 -8.38
C GLU A 113 24.34 -40.32 -7.29
N LEU A 114 23.69 -39.19 -7.57
CA LEU A 114 23.41 -38.13 -6.60
C LEU A 114 22.49 -38.59 -5.45
N VAL A 115 21.87 -39.77 -5.54
CA VAL A 115 21.16 -40.38 -4.41
C VAL A 115 22.09 -40.83 -3.28
N LEU A 116 23.35 -41.19 -3.60
CA LEU A 116 24.32 -41.69 -2.62
C LEU A 116 24.62 -40.70 -1.49
N PRO A 117 24.97 -39.43 -1.76
CA PRO A 117 25.18 -38.45 -0.68
C PRO A 117 23.91 -38.22 0.15
N ILE A 118 22.72 -38.27 -0.45
CA ILE A 118 21.44 -38.10 0.26
C ILE A 118 21.22 -39.25 1.25
N VAL A 119 21.51 -40.49 0.83
CA VAL A 119 21.42 -41.67 1.70
C VAL A 119 22.45 -41.58 2.83
N ARG A 120 23.70 -41.25 2.52
CA ARG A 120 24.77 -41.10 3.53
C ARG A 120 24.40 -40.05 4.58
N GLU A 121 23.99 -38.87 4.13
CA GLU A 121 23.52 -37.79 5.00
C GLU A 121 22.35 -38.26 5.89
N SER A 122 21.36 -38.93 5.32
CA SER A 122 20.19 -39.42 6.08
C SER A 122 20.56 -40.44 7.16
N ILE A 123 21.59 -41.25 6.93
CA ILE A 123 22.11 -42.21 7.91
C ILE A 123 22.92 -41.49 8.99
N GLU A 124 23.74 -40.51 8.62
CA GLU A 124 24.54 -39.69 9.54
C GLU A 124 23.68 -38.86 10.50
N TYR A 125 22.48 -38.45 10.08
CA TYR A 125 21.52 -37.74 10.94
C TYR A 125 20.99 -38.59 12.11
N LEU A 126 21.20 -39.91 12.12
CA LEU A 126 20.76 -40.78 13.20
C LEU A 126 21.80 -40.84 14.33
N PRO A 127 21.49 -40.30 15.54
CA PRO A 127 22.46 -40.28 16.65
C PRO A 127 22.82 -41.67 17.16
N VAL A 128 21.86 -42.60 17.12
CA VAL A 128 22.03 -44.01 17.50
C VAL A 128 21.23 -44.86 16.52
N LEU A 129 21.89 -45.79 15.85
CA LEU A 129 21.23 -46.74 14.98
C LEU A 129 20.50 -47.79 15.81
N GLN A 130 19.16 -47.78 15.74
CA GLN A 130 18.33 -48.81 16.37
C GLN A 130 17.70 -49.71 15.31
N GLN A 131 17.85 -51.02 15.52
CA GLN A 131 17.27 -52.02 14.65
C GLN A 131 15.78 -52.26 14.97
N PRO A 132 14.94 -52.56 13.97
CA PRO A 132 15.28 -52.68 12.54
C PRO A 132 15.50 -51.31 11.89
N ALA A 133 16.55 -51.20 11.06
CA ALA A 133 16.82 -50.02 10.25
C ALA A 133 16.43 -50.31 8.79
N LEU A 134 15.45 -49.59 8.27
CA LEU A 134 14.92 -49.76 6.94
C LEU A 134 15.29 -48.54 6.09
N LEU A 135 15.86 -48.81 4.92
CA LEU A 135 16.12 -47.80 3.90
C LEU A 135 15.20 -48.04 2.71
N VAL A 136 14.20 -47.19 2.55
CA VAL A 136 13.21 -47.26 1.47
C VAL A 136 13.62 -46.32 0.34
N LEU A 137 13.73 -46.86 -0.87
CA LEU A 137 14.25 -46.19 -2.05
C LEU A 137 13.44 -46.56 -3.29
N ASN A 138 13.53 -45.73 -4.34
CA ASN A 138 13.08 -46.12 -5.67
C ASN A 138 13.85 -47.39 -6.14
N PRO A 139 13.21 -48.36 -6.82
CA PRO A 139 13.88 -49.59 -7.26
C PRO A 139 15.16 -49.38 -8.06
N LEU A 140 15.20 -48.36 -8.93
CA LEU A 140 16.37 -48.05 -9.77
C LEU A 140 17.53 -47.49 -8.94
N ASP A 141 17.21 -46.62 -7.99
CA ASP A 141 18.21 -46.01 -7.12
C ASP A 141 18.70 -46.99 -6.06
N ALA A 142 17.84 -47.94 -5.65
CA ALA A 142 18.20 -49.04 -4.75
C ALA A 142 19.20 -50.02 -5.36
N ASP A 143 19.34 -50.07 -6.69
CA ASP A 143 20.40 -50.84 -7.34
C ASP A 143 21.72 -50.07 -7.31
N ILE A 144 21.69 -48.78 -7.61
CA ILE A 144 22.86 -47.88 -7.52
C ILE A 144 23.44 -47.85 -6.09
N VAL A 145 22.58 -47.73 -5.08
CA VAL A 145 22.98 -47.71 -3.67
C VAL A 145 23.57 -49.06 -3.25
N ARG A 146 23.01 -50.17 -3.74
CA ARG A 146 23.50 -51.52 -3.44
C ARG A 146 24.88 -51.75 -4.01
N ASP A 147 25.10 -51.34 -5.25
CA ASP A 147 26.39 -51.47 -5.93
C ASP A 147 27.48 -50.61 -5.27
N ALA A 148 27.12 -49.43 -4.76
CA ALA A 148 28.08 -48.49 -4.19
C ALA A 148 28.38 -48.73 -2.70
N ILE A 149 27.36 -49.01 -1.87
CA ILE A 149 27.47 -49.08 -0.40
C ILE A 149 26.70 -50.24 0.24
N GLY A 150 26.24 -51.24 -0.54
CA GLY A 150 25.43 -52.35 -0.03
C GLY A 150 26.12 -53.14 1.08
N GLU A 151 27.40 -53.45 0.94
CA GLU A 151 28.16 -54.19 1.98
C GLU A 151 28.28 -53.40 3.29
N GLU A 152 28.42 -52.07 3.23
CA GLU A 152 28.48 -51.21 4.41
C GLU A 152 27.14 -51.20 5.14
N LEU A 153 26.05 -51.10 4.37
CA LEU A 153 24.68 -51.14 4.88
C LEU A 153 24.36 -52.48 5.55
N ASP A 154 24.74 -53.60 4.92
CA ASP A 154 24.52 -54.94 5.47
C ASP A 154 25.28 -55.14 6.79
N LYS A 155 26.54 -54.70 6.87
CA LYS A 155 27.34 -54.72 8.12
C LYS A 155 26.71 -53.85 9.20
N GLY A 156 26.05 -52.75 8.82
CA GLY A 156 25.29 -51.88 9.71
C GLY A 156 23.91 -52.45 10.12
N GLY A 157 23.48 -53.58 9.54
CA GLY A 157 22.17 -54.18 9.81
C GLY A 157 21.00 -53.43 9.17
N TRP A 158 21.27 -52.66 8.11
CA TRP A 158 20.24 -52.01 7.30
C TRP A 158 19.55 -53.01 6.38
N ARG A 159 18.23 -52.86 6.23
CA ARG A 159 17.47 -53.60 5.21
C ARG A 159 16.96 -52.61 4.18
N MET A 160 17.30 -52.85 2.92
CA MET A 160 16.87 -52.01 1.81
C MET A 160 15.53 -52.49 1.26
N VAL A 161 14.58 -51.57 1.13
CA VAL A 161 13.23 -51.81 0.60
C VAL A 161 13.08 -51.01 -0.69
N LYS A 162 12.69 -51.70 -1.77
CA LYS A 162 12.39 -51.08 -3.05
C LYS A 162 10.92 -50.69 -3.10
N ASP A 163 10.63 -49.42 -3.31
CA ASP A 163 9.26 -48.88 -3.37
C ASP A 163 9.13 -47.87 -4.52
N THR A 164 8.22 -48.14 -5.45
CA THR A 164 7.95 -47.27 -6.62
C THR A 164 7.23 -45.97 -6.26
N ALA A 165 6.64 -45.87 -5.06
CA ALA A 165 6.05 -44.63 -4.58
C ALA A 165 7.12 -43.57 -4.24
N ILE A 166 8.36 -43.99 -3.99
CA ILE A 166 9.48 -43.09 -3.78
C ILE A 166 9.96 -42.57 -5.14
N ALA A 167 9.91 -41.25 -5.33
CA ALA A 167 10.49 -40.61 -6.50
C ALA A 167 12.01 -40.79 -6.54
N ARG A 168 12.59 -40.83 -7.74
CA ARG A 168 14.04 -40.97 -7.91
C ARG A 168 14.81 -39.83 -7.24
N GLY A 169 15.97 -40.14 -6.68
CA GLY A 169 16.80 -39.22 -5.91
C GLY A 169 16.28 -38.92 -4.50
N GLY A 170 15.22 -39.59 -4.05
CA GLY A 170 14.71 -39.51 -2.68
C GLY A 170 14.89 -40.82 -1.92
N CYS A 171 14.92 -40.74 -0.60
CA CYS A 171 14.91 -41.91 0.27
C CYS A 171 14.08 -41.66 1.54
N LYS A 172 13.65 -42.75 2.17
CA LYS A 172 13.05 -42.70 3.51
C LYS A 172 13.78 -43.69 4.41
N VAL A 173 14.09 -43.25 5.62
CA VAL A 173 14.77 -44.05 6.63
C VAL A 173 13.81 -44.27 7.78
N ASP A 174 13.46 -45.52 8.05
CA ASP A 174 12.59 -45.92 9.15
C ASP A 174 13.40 -46.78 10.13
N THR A 175 13.49 -46.35 11.38
CA THR A 175 14.08 -47.10 12.50
C THR A 175 13.03 -47.35 13.59
N ALA A 176 13.39 -48.06 14.65
CA ALA A 176 12.46 -48.32 15.76
C ALA A 176 11.92 -47.04 16.43
N THR A 177 12.70 -45.96 16.44
CA THR A 177 12.41 -44.72 17.19
C THR A 177 12.41 -43.47 16.32
N ASN A 178 12.99 -43.54 15.12
CA ASN A 178 13.19 -42.38 14.26
C ASN A 178 12.70 -42.68 12.84
N GLN A 179 12.06 -41.68 12.23
CA GLN A 179 11.70 -41.67 10.82
C GLN A 179 12.29 -40.42 10.18
N ILE A 180 13.09 -40.59 9.13
CA ILE A 180 13.66 -39.51 8.35
C ILE A 180 13.09 -39.59 6.94
N ASP A 181 12.36 -38.54 6.56
CA ASP A 181 11.87 -38.36 5.20
C ASP A 181 12.82 -37.47 4.41
N ALA A 182 13.64 -38.09 3.58
CA ALA A 182 14.55 -37.46 2.64
C ALA A 182 14.06 -37.59 1.19
N GLN A 183 12.75 -37.70 0.98
CA GLN A 183 12.16 -37.54 -0.34
C GLN A 183 12.44 -36.15 -0.90
N VAL A 184 12.57 -36.07 -2.23
CA VAL A 184 12.88 -34.81 -2.91
C VAL A 184 11.78 -33.77 -2.65
N SER A 185 10.51 -34.19 -2.62
CA SER A 185 9.36 -33.36 -2.24
C SER A 185 9.49 -32.80 -0.83
N SER A 186 9.69 -33.65 0.17
CA SER A 186 9.76 -33.23 1.58
C SER A 186 10.98 -32.34 1.87
N ARG A 187 12.07 -32.51 1.13
CA ARG A 187 13.23 -31.60 1.19
C ARG A 187 12.94 -30.27 0.50
N TRP A 188 12.24 -30.29 -0.63
CA TRP A 188 11.81 -29.10 -1.34
C TRP A 188 10.87 -28.24 -0.50
N ASP A 189 9.87 -28.87 0.13
CA ASP A 189 8.90 -28.18 0.98
C ASP A 189 9.58 -27.54 2.21
N ARG A 190 10.57 -28.22 2.79
CA ARG A 190 11.38 -27.63 3.87
C ARG A 190 12.18 -26.40 3.41
N LEU A 191 12.75 -26.44 2.20
CA LEU A 191 13.50 -25.33 1.63
C LEU A 191 12.60 -24.16 1.26
N SER A 192 11.47 -24.42 0.60
CA SER A 192 10.51 -23.37 0.22
C SER A 192 9.92 -22.71 1.46
N HIS A 193 9.56 -23.49 2.49
CA HIS A 193 9.03 -22.97 3.74
C HIS A 193 10.08 -22.14 4.50
N ALA A 194 11.35 -22.55 4.51
CA ALA A 194 12.43 -21.76 5.12
C ALA A 194 12.62 -20.39 4.41
N LEU A 195 12.23 -20.30 3.14
CA LEU A 195 12.25 -19.06 2.34
C LEU A 195 10.91 -18.30 2.39
N GLY A 196 9.96 -18.72 3.24
CA GLY A 196 8.66 -18.05 3.40
C GLY A 196 7.65 -18.35 2.28
N LYS A 197 7.86 -19.42 1.52
CA LYS A 197 7.00 -19.82 0.40
C LYS A 197 6.46 -21.23 0.59
N ASN A 198 5.28 -21.50 0.02
CA ASN A 198 4.71 -22.84 -0.08
C ASN A 198 4.66 -23.25 -1.56
N VAL A 199 5.83 -23.52 -2.15
CA VAL A 199 5.92 -24.01 -3.54
C VAL A 199 5.80 -25.53 -3.54
N GLU A 200 4.69 -26.05 -4.07
CA GLU A 200 4.47 -27.49 -4.14
C GLU A 200 5.46 -28.20 -5.07
N TRP A 201 5.98 -29.35 -4.64
CA TRP A 201 6.82 -30.21 -5.47
C TRP A 201 6.10 -30.77 -6.72
N LEU A 202 4.79 -30.98 -6.66
CA LEU A 202 4.01 -31.49 -7.81
C LEU A 202 3.24 -30.39 -8.57
N GLY A 203 3.30 -29.14 -8.09
CA GLY A 203 2.71 -27.99 -8.77
C GLY A 203 3.39 -27.69 -10.11
N PRO A 204 2.63 -27.15 -11.09
CA PRO A 204 3.16 -26.71 -12.39
C PRO A 204 4.25 -25.64 -12.27
#